data_AF-A0A7S1VDX0-F1
#
_entry.id   AF-A0A7S1VDX0-F1
#
_cell.length_a   1.000
_cell.length_b   1.000
_cell.length_c   1.000
_cell.angle_alpha   90.00
_cell.angle_beta   90.00
_cell.angle_gamma   90.00
#
_symmetry.space_group_name_H-M   'P 1'
#
loop_
_entity.id
_entity.type
_entity.pdbx_description
1 polymer ?
#
loop_
_entity_poly.entity_id
_entity_poly.type
_entity_poly.pdbx_seq_one_letter_code
_entity_poly.pdbx_strand_id
1 'polypeptide(L)'
;ERSHSVDAYSQRDDNSIHHLNSMGTEFSHRSGDGASVRSAFSNHTVRSLLSNQSIRSIRNGTLGTLLGQHISVDEDHTGQIISKRIFSKMRIEAQEHPFFKRVWLAKHVLDDTSPILTPRARRLVKRNKGHWPETLNTAAGVRRSIKFNQVLVSLNGVSNVSAADVYAQKIYDFVDVNIGYQFVNLLFRDEKGTLRVDTELINDVREQNGGGGEALTVPDDEND
;
A
#
# COMPACT_ATOMS: atom_id res chain seq x y z
N GLU A 1 24.43 18.60 2.44
CA GLU A 1 23.73 17.68 1.51
C GLU A 1 22.23 17.91 1.62
N ARG A 2 21.44 17.70 0.55
CA ARG A 2 19.97 17.82 0.61
C ARG A 2 19.37 16.43 0.37
N SER A 3 18.90 15.76 1.43
CA SER A 3 18.35 14.41 1.34
C SER A 3 16.85 14.43 1.00
N HIS A 4 16.41 13.43 0.24
CA HIS A 4 15.00 13.07 0.09
C HIS A 4 14.82 11.70 0.73
N SER A 5 13.69 11.46 1.39
CA SER A 5 13.37 10.14 1.98
C SER A 5 12.00 9.64 1.54
N VAL A 6 11.88 8.31 1.39
CA VAL A 6 10.65 7.61 1.11
C VAL A 6 10.39 6.59 2.20
N ASP A 7 9.22 6.70 2.81
CA ASP A 7 8.67 5.71 3.71
C ASP A 7 7.40 5.09 3.10
N ALA A 8 7.23 3.79 3.33
CA ALA A 8 6.02 3.07 2.94
C ALA A 8 5.44 2.32 4.13
N TYR A 9 4.11 2.33 4.24
CA TYR A 9 3.37 1.66 5.32
C TYR A 9 2.24 0.84 4.73
N SER A 10 2.02 -0.35 5.27
CA SER A 10 0.87 -1.17 4.91
C SER A 10 -0.18 -1.16 6.03
N GLN A 11 -1.45 -0.96 5.66
CA GLN A 11 -2.60 -1.10 6.55
C GLN A 11 -3.20 -2.50 6.45
N ARG A 12 -3.59 -3.05 7.59
CA ARG A 12 -4.48 -4.22 7.69
C ARG A 12 -5.65 -3.92 8.63
N ASP A 13 -6.81 -4.46 8.29
CA ASP A 13 -7.96 -4.50 9.19
C ASP A 13 -7.96 -5.85 9.90
N ASP A 14 -8.06 -5.83 11.22
CA ASP A 14 -8.24 -7.02 12.06
C ASP A 14 -9.73 -7.37 12.17
N ASN A 15 -10.34 -7.78 11.06
CA ASN A 15 -11.73 -8.29 11.07
C ASN A 15 -11.76 -9.81 11.32
N SER A 16 -11.50 -10.22 12.55
CA SER A 16 -11.89 -11.54 13.08
C SER A 16 -12.82 -11.38 14.28
N ILE A 17 -14.04 -10.91 14.04
CA ILE A 17 -15.14 -11.06 15.00
C ILE A 17 -15.73 -12.45 14.76
N HIS A 18 -15.39 -13.40 15.62
CA HIS A 18 -16.10 -14.67 15.68
C HIS A 18 -17.54 -14.39 16.13
N HIS A 19 -18.50 -14.68 15.24
CA HIS A 19 -19.91 -14.81 15.60
C HIS A 19 -20.05 -15.88 16.68
N LEU A 20 -20.24 -15.45 17.93
CA LEU A 20 -20.86 -16.29 18.95
C LEU A 20 -22.37 -16.27 18.70
N ASN A 21 -22.93 -17.47 18.50
CA ASN A 21 -24.37 -17.69 18.40
C ASN A 21 -25.08 -17.14 19.64
N SER A 22 -26.16 -16.38 19.42
CA SER A 22 -27.26 -16.27 20.37
C SER A 22 -28.57 -16.59 19.66
N MET A 23 -29.24 -17.62 20.16
CA MET A 23 -30.60 -18.05 19.80
C MET A 23 -31.66 -17.03 20.26
N GLY A 24 -32.76 -16.96 19.50
CA GLY A 24 -34.07 -16.38 19.86
C GLY A 24 -34.15 -14.86 19.68
N THR A 25 -35.15 -14.26 19.05
CA THR A 25 -36.56 -14.63 18.81
C THR A 25 -37.10 -13.89 17.58
N GLU A 26 -38.08 -14.50 16.91
CA GLU A 26 -38.87 -13.95 15.81
C GLU A 26 -39.51 -12.60 16.15
N PHE A 27 -39.61 -11.68 15.18
CA PHE A 27 -40.85 -10.94 14.89
C PHE A 27 -40.81 -10.34 13.47
N SER A 28 -41.92 -10.52 12.77
CA SER A 28 -42.27 -10.06 11.42
C SER A 28 -42.46 -8.54 11.34
N HIS A 29 -42.01 -7.90 10.23
CA HIS A 29 -42.82 -6.92 9.49
C HIS A 29 -42.21 -6.56 8.12
N ARG A 30 -43.06 -5.95 7.29
CA ARG A 30 -43.15 -5.97 5.83
C ARG A 30 -42.66 -4.67 5.19
N SER A 31 -42.21 -4.76 3.92
CA SER A 31 -42.32 -3.78 2.83
C SER A 31 -41.38 -2.55 2.78
N GLY A 32 -40.87 -2.24 1.58
CA GLY A 32 -40.65 -0.85 1.13
C GLY A 32 -39.41 -0.59 0.29
N ASP A 33 -39.64 -0.37 -1.00
CA ASP A 33 -38.76 0.12 -2.07
C ASP A 33 -37.67 1.16 -1.75
N GLY A 34 -36.60 1.13 -2.57
CA GLY A 34 -36.31 2.31 -3.40
C GLY A 34 -35.07 3.15 -3.10
N ALA A 35 -34.16 3.16 -4.07
CA ALA A 35 -33.22 4.23 -4.44
C ALA A 35 -31.99 4.50 -3.55
N SER A 36 -30.87 3.91 -3.93
CA SER A 36 -29.52 4.34 -3.54
C SER A 36 -29.09 5.54 -4.41
N VAL A 37 -29.03 6.73 -3.80
CA VAL A 37 -28.40 7.92 -4.40
C VAL A 37 -26.90 7.83 -4.16
N ARG A 38 -26.13 7.53 -5.22
CA ARG A 38 -24.68 7.69 -5.24
C ARG A 38 -24.36 9.15 -5.54
N SER A 39 -23.80 9.87 -4.56
CA SER A 39 -23.19 11.18 -4.79
C SER A 39 -21.82 11.00 -5.44
N ALA A 40 -21.71 11.48 -6.67
CA ALA A 40 -20.49 11.59 -7.44
C ALA A 40 -19.49 12.55 -6.78
N PHE A 41 -18.19 12.25 -6.86
CA PHE A 41 -17.16 13.27 -6.80
C PHE A 41 -16.11 13.05 -7.88
N SER A 42 -16.06 14.06 -8.73
CA SER A 42 -15.19 14.28 -9.88
C SER A 42 -13.74 14.57 -9.48
N ASN A 43 -12.86 14.32 -10.45
CA ASN A 43 -11.41 14.48 -10.45
C ASN A 43 -10.89 15.92 -10.24
N HIS A 44 -9.60 15.95 -9.84
CA HIS A 44 -8.60 17.02 -9.92
C HIS A 44 -8.80 18.33 -9.12
N THR A 45 -8.03 18.49 -8.04
CA THR A 45 -7.29 19.73 -7.74
C THR A 45 -6.11 19.43 -6.80
N VAL A 46 -4.89 19.78 -7.23
CA VAL A 46 -3.73 19.90 -6.35
C VAL A 46 -3.99 21.06 -5.38
N ARG A 47 -4.28 20.75 -4.11
CA ARG A 47 -4.26 21.75 -3.04
C ARG A 47 -3.31 21.33 -1.93
N SER A 48 -2.22 22.08 -1.86
CA SER A 48 -1.43 22.30 -0.65
C SER A 48 -2.37 22.75 0.48
N LEU A 49 -2.46 21.96 1.54
CA LEU A 49 -2.89 22.42 2.85
C LEU A 49 -2.00 21.77 3.91
N LEU A 50 -1.22 22.63 4.55
CA LEU A 50 -0.56 22.35 5.81
C LEU A 50 -1.60 21.91 6.84
N SER A 51 -1.44 20.72 7.41
CA SER A 51 -1.95 20.42 8.74
C SER A 51 -0.87 19.64 9.50
N ASN A 52 -0.32 20.29 10.51
CA ASN A 52 0.61 19.71 11.46
C ASN A 52 -0.13 18.67 12.30
N GLN A 53 0.14 17.39 12.06
CA GLN A 53 -0.05 16.36 13.09
C GLN A 53 1.29 15.71 13.38
N SER A 54 1.90 16.25 14.44
CA SER A 54 3.10 15.77 15.10
C SER A 54 2.94 14.28 15.43
N ILE A 55 3.68 13.41 14.76
CA ILE A 55 3.84 12.01 15.16
C ILE A 55 4.62 12.01 16.48
N ARG A 56 3.90 11.99 17.61
CA ARG A 56 4.51 11.80 18.92
C ARG A 56 4.98 10.35 19.03
N SER A 57 6.26 10.20 19.33
CA SER A 57 6.92 8.95 19.72
C SER A 57 6.16 8.28 20.87
N ILE A 58 5.57 7.11 20.62
CA ILE A 58 4.95 6.29 21.66
C ILE A 58 6.03 5.34 22.19
N ARG A 59 6.50 5.63 23.41
CA ARG A 59 7.22 4.68 24.27
C ARG A 59 6.24 3.58 24.69
N ASN A 60 6.49 2.33 24.30
CA ASN A 60 5.74 1.19 24.82
C ASN A 60 6.33 0.73 26.15
N GLY A 61 5.49 0.75 27.20
CA GLY A 61 5.66 -0.02 28.42
C GLY A 61 5.48 -1.52 28.16
N THR A 62 6.16 -2.31 28.98
CA THR A 62 6.37 -3.76 28.89
C THR A 62 5.21 -4.63 29.36
N LEU A 63 5.22 -5.87 28.85
CA LEU A 63 4.80 -7.16 29.46
C LEU A 63 3.46 -7.75 28.99
N GLY A 64 3.52 -8.92 28.32
CA GLY A 64 2.37 -9.77 28.03
C GLY A 64 2.54 -10.67 26.79
N THR A 65 3.17 -11.82 26.99
CA THR A 65 3.62 -12.79 25.97
C THR A 65 2.48 -13.73 25.50
N LEU A 66 2.62 -14.24 24.26
CA LEU A 66 2.11 -15.50 23.68
C LEU A 66 0.86 -15.42 22.77
N LEU A 67 1.09 -15.72 21.47
CA LEU A 67 0.10 -16.00 20.41
C LEU A 67 -0.80 -14.82 19.97
N GLY A 68 -0.22 -13.64 19.74
CA GLY A 68 -0.98 -12.42 19.45
C GLY A 68 -1.52 -12.31 18.02
N GLN A 69 -2.81 -12.63 17.81
CA GLN A 69 -3.67 -11.74 17.04
C GLN A 69 -3.95 -10.53 17.95
N HIS A 70 -3.18 -9.46 17.76
CA HIS A 70 -3.40 -8.20 18.47
C HIS A 70 -4.65 -7.53 17.91
N ILE A 71 -5.84 -7.80 18.45
CA ILE A 71 -7.00 -6.95 18.19
C ILE A 71 -6.73 -5.64 18.93
N SER A 72 -6.44 -4.58 18.19
CA SER A 72 -6.43 -3.24 18.75
C SER A 72 -7.81 -2.62 18.52
N VAL A 73 -8.44 -2.22 19.61
CA VAL A 73 -9.79 -1.62 19.63
C VAL A 73 -9.65 -0.23 20.21
N ASP A 74 -10.31 0.75 19.62
CA ASP A 74 -10.48 2.09 20.21
C ASP A 74 -11.97 2.30 20.48
N GLU A 75 -12.30 2.92 21.61
CA GLU A 75 -13.65 3.38 21.91
C GLU A 75 -13.75 4.84 21.50
N ASP A 76 -14.73 5.19 20.65
CA ASP A 76 -14.97 6.58 20.33
C ASP A 76 -15.68 7.33 21.48
N HIS A 77 -15.82 8.64 21.35
CA HIS A 77 -16.54 9.49 22.32
C HIS A 77 -18.04 9.15 22.48
N THR A 78 -18.57 8.22 21.69
CA THR A 78 -19.94 7.68 21.80
C THR A 78 -19.97 6.28 22.44
N GLY A 79 -18.82 5.73 22.82
CA GLY A 79 -18.69 4.37 23.34
C GLY A 79 -18.79 3.28 22.28
N GLN A 80 -18.72 3.64 20.99
CA GLN A 80 -18.66 2.65 19.91
C GLN A 80 -17.24 2.12 19.77
N ILE A 81 -17.16 0.79 19.71
CA ILE A 81 -15.95 0.04 19.40
C ILE A 81 -15.64 0.23 17.91
N ILE A 82 -14.56 0.95 17.60
CA ILE A 82 -14.05 1.13 16.24
C ILE A 82 -12.84 0.21 16.04
N SER A 83 -12.83 -0.52 14.92
CA SER A 83 -11.68 -1.31 14.49
C SER A 83 -10.49 -0.38 14.27
N LYS A 84 -9.42 -0.55 15.06
CA LYS A 84 -8.23 0.29 14.92
C LYS A 84 -7.43 -0.14 13.69
N ARG A 85 -7.13 0.82 12.84
CA ARG A 85 -6.27 0.63 11.67
C ARG A 85 -4.83 0.50 12.13
N ILE A 86 -4.20 -0.64 11.84
CA ILE A 86 -2.79 -0.87 12.18
C ILE A 86 -1.94 -0.63 10.94
N PHE A 87 -1.03 0.35 11.03
CA PHE A 87 -0.02 0.64 10.01
C PHE A 87 1.30 -0.04 10.38
N SER A 88 1.83 -0.84 9.47
CA SER A 88 3.14 -1.50 9.60
C SER A 88 4.13 -0.90 8.62
N LYS A 89 5.28 -0.43 9.12
CA LYS A 89 6.35 0.12 8.26
C LYS A 89 6.93 -0.97 7.36
N MET A 90 7.05 -0.68 6.07
CA MET A 90 7.68 -1.54 5.06
C MET A 90 9.13 -1.10 4.86
N ARG A 91 10.05 -2.07 4.77
CA ARG A 91 11.46 -1.79 4.46
C ARG A 91 11.64 -1.52 2.97
N ILE A 92 12.08 -0.31 2.62
CA ILE A 92 12.46 0.06 1.25
C ILE A 92 13.99 -0.08 1.10
N GLU A 93 14.48 -0.60 -0.04
CA GLU A 93 15.92 -0.86 -0.27
C GLU A 93 16.76 0.42 -0.34
N ALA A 94 16.24 1.47 -0.98
CA ALA A 94 16.85 2.80 -1.03
C ALA A 94 15.84 3.79 -0.46
N GLN A 95 15.85 3.96 0.86
CA GLN A 95 14.95 4.88 1.59
C GLN A 95 15.33 6.34 1.40
N GLU A 96 16.59 6.63 1.08
CA GLU A 96 17.08 7.99 0.91
C GLU A 96 17.73 8.18 -0.46
N HIS A 97 17.55 9.37 -1.05
CA HIS A 97 18.19 9.76 -2.29
C HIS A 97 18.75 11.19 -2.19
N PRO A 98 20.08 11.38 -2.20
CA PRO A 98 20.71 12.69 -1.95
C PRO A 98 20.53 13.69 -3.10
N PHE A 99 20.13 13.26 -4.30
CA PHE A 99 19.86 14.16 -5.43
C PHE A 99 18.73 13.63 -6.32
N PHE A 100 17.49 13.70 -5.84
CA PHE A 100 16.34 13.36 -6.68
C PHE A 100 16.22 14.37 -7.84
N LYS A 101 16.67 13.98 -9.04
CA LYS A 101 16.65 14.84 -10.23
C LYS A 101 15.71 14.35 -11.34
N ARG A 102 15.41 13.06 -11.39
CA ARG A 102 14.75 12.42 -12.53
C ARG A 102 13.66 11.45 -12.09
N VAL A 103 14.03 10.23 -11.73
CA VAL A 103 13.11 9.14 -11.37
C VAL A 103 13.69 8.37 -10.20
N TRP A 104 12.83 7.91 -9.30
CA TRP A 104 13.20 7.09 -8.15
C TRP A 104 12.28 5.88 -8.09
N LEU A 105 12.89 4.71 -8.23
CA LEU A 105 12.20 3.43 -8.07
C LEU A 105 12.33 2.96 -6.61
N ALA A 106 11.24 3.06 -5.85
CA ALA A 106 11.15 2.48 -4.52
C ALA A 106 10.86 0.98 -4.61
N LYS A 107 11.66 0.17 -3.91
CA LYS A 107 11.53 -1.30 -3.91
C LYS A 107 11.36 -1.83 -2.49
N HIS A 108 10.32 -2.64 -2.30
CA HIS A 108 10.13 -3.46 -1.11
C HIS A 108 10.32 -4.93 -1.47
N VAL A 109 11.17 -5.64 -0.71
CA VAL A 109 11.41 -7.06 -0.91
C VAL A 109 10.39 -7.88 -0.12
N LEU A 110 9.76 -8.85 -0.79
CA LEU A 110 8.82 -9.80 -0.17
C LEU A 110 9.57 -10.92 0.59
N ASP A 111 10.27 -10.56 1.66
CA ASP A 111 10.96 -11.50 2.56
C ASP A 111 10.07 -11.94 3.74
N ASP A 112 10.57 -12.82 4.61
CA ASP A 112 9.82 -13.32 5.77
C ASP A 112 9.51 -12.24 6.82
N THR A 113 10.10 -11.05 6.72
CA THR A 113 9.81 -9.89 7.57
C THR A 113 8.77 -8.96 6.96
N SER A 114 8.50 -9.08 5.66
CA SER A 114 7.55 -8.23 4.94
C SER A 114 6.17 -8.20 5.62
N PRO A 115 5.63 -7.03 5.98
CA PRO A 115 4.35 -6.96 6.68
C PRO A 115 3.18 -7.33 5.77
N ILE A 116 3.34 -7.32 4.45
CA ILE A 116 2.26 -7.62 3.49
C ILE A 116 2.10 -9.11 3.21
N LEU A 117 3.04 -9.97 3.62
CA LEU A 117 2.89 -11.42 3.44
C LEU A 117 1.83 -12.02 4.36
N THR A 118 1.03 -12.93 3.80
CA THR A 118 0.14 -13.81 4.56
C THR A 118 0.96 -14.72 5.51
N PRO A 119 0.38 -15.17 6.63
CA PRO A 119 1.06 -16.08 7.54
C PRO A 119 1.51 -17.40 6.89
N ARG A 120 0.79 -17.86 5.86
CA ARG A 120 1.16 -19.05 5.08
C ARG A 120 2.40 -18.78 4.22
N ALA A 121 2.38 -17.73 3.41
CA ALA A 121 3.50 -17.38 2.54
C ALA A 121 4.77 -17.11 3.35
N ARG A 122 4.66 -16.36 4.45
CA ARG A 122 5.78 -16.09 5.36
C ARG A 122 6.46 -17.36 5.89
N ARG A 123 5.66 -18.35 6.30
CA ARG A 123 6.19 -19.66 6.76
C ARG A 123 6.89 -20.41 5.64
N LEU A 124 6.40 -20.33 4.41
CA LEU A 124 7.03 -20.98 3.26
C LEU A 124 8.35 -20.32 2.89
N VAL A 125 8.41 -18.98 2.84
CA VAL A 125 9.67 -18.23 2.62
C VAL A 125 10.69 -18.56 3.72
N LYS A 126 10.28 -18.56 4.98
CA LYS A 126 11.17 -18.92 6.10
C LYS A 126 11.68 -20.35 6.01
N ARG A 127 10.83 -21.31 5.64
CA ARG A 127 11.23 -22.72 5.41
C ARG A 127 12.19 -22.84 4.23
N ASN A 128 12.01 -21.99 3.22
CA ASN A 128 12.88 -21.92 2.05
C ASN A 128 14.11 -21.02 2.27
N LYS A 129 14.59 -20.89 3.52
CA LYS A 129 15.80 -20.13 3.89
C LYS A 129 15.78 -18.66 3.47
N GLY A 130 14.60 -18.04 3.43
CA GLY A 130 14.42 -16.65 2.99
C GLY A 130 14.24 -16.48 1.48
N HIS A 131 14.38 -17.55 0.68
CA HIS A 131 14.13 -17.49 -0.75
C HIS A 131 12.65 -17.63 -1.08
N TRP A 132 12.21 -17.00 -2.17
CA TRP A 132 10.84 -17.18 -2.67
C TRP A 132 10.62 -18.64 -3.13
N PRO A 133 9.58 -19.34 -2.66
CA PRO A 133 9.29 -20.70 -3.08
C PRO A 133 8.88 -20.77 -4.56
N GLU A 134 9.41 -21.74 -5.30
CA GLU A 134 9.09 -21.95 -6.73
C GLU A 134 7.59 -22.18 -6.96
N THR A 135 6.92 -22.87 -6.05
CA THR A 135 5.46 -23.10 -6.10
C THR A 135 4.63 -21.81 -5.99
N LEU A 136 5.22 -20.72 -5.49
CA LEU A 136 4.60 -19.39 -5.41
C LEU A 136 5.12 -18.46 -6.51
N ASN A 137 6.00 -18.92 -7.40
CA ASN A 137 6.59 -18.13 -8.47
C ASN A 137 5.67 -18.05 -9.70
N THR A 138 4.40 -17.73 -9.45
CA THR A 138 3.38 -17.46 -10.48
C THR A 138 2.61 -16.22 -10.07
N ALA A 139 2.08 -15.44 -11.01
CA ALA A 139 1.30 -14.24 -10.67
C ALA A 139 0.17 -14.54 -9.67
N ALA A 140 -0.59 -15.61 -9.91
CA ALA A 140 -1.64 -16.06 -8.99
C ALA A 140 -1.09 -16.53 -7.62
N GLY A 141 0.10 -17.14 -7.60
CA GLY A 141 0.79 -17.53 -6.37
C GLY A 141 1.20 -16.33 -5.53
N VAL A 142 1.78 -15.30 -6.15
CA VAL A 142 2.13 -14.04 -5.50
C VAL A 142 0.88 -13.32 -5.00
N ARG A 143 -0.17 -13.20 -5.82
CA ARG A 143 -1.45 -12.56 -5.47
C ARG A 143 -2.05 -13.14 -4.19
N ARG A 144 -2.09 -14.47 -4.06
CA ARG A 144 -2.58 -15.15 -2.86
C ARG A 144 -1.62 -15.06 -1.66
N SER A 145 -0.36 -14.74 -1.90
CA SER A 145 0.68 -14.68 -0.87
C SER A 145 0.74 -13.34 -0.16
N ILE A 146 0.22 -12.27 -0.78
CA ILE A 146 0.15 -10.92 -0.22
C ILE A 146 -1.27 -10.62 0.29
N LYS A 147 -1.37 -9.86 1.38
CA LYS A 147 -2.64 -9.34 1.94
C LYS A 147 -2.38 -8.04 2.69
N PHE A 148 -3.03 -6.98 2.22
CA PHE A 148 -3.09 -5.66 2.84
C PHE A 148 -4.35 -4.96 2.32
N ASN A 149 -4.76 -3.90 2.99
CA ASN A 149 -5.86 -3.07 2.53
C ASN A 149 -5.33 -1.90 1.74
N GLN A 150 -4.39 -1.17 2.34
CA GLN A 150 -3.78 0.00 1.72
C GLN A 150 -2.26 -0.01 1.91
N VAL A 151 -1.56 0.62 0.97
CA VAL A 151 -0.16 1.01 1.09
C VAL A 151 -0.08 2.53 1.01
N LEU A 152 0.34 3.16 2.10
CA LEU A 152 0.64 4.59 2.15
C LEU A 152 2.11 4.80 1.81
N VAL A 153 2.37 5.53 0.73
CA VAL A 153 3.70 5.99 0.35
C VAL A 153 3.82 7.48 0.70
N SER A 154 4.86 7.82 1.44
CA SER A 154 5.18 9.17 1.89
C SER A 154 6.55 9.57 1.39
N LEU A 155 6.62 10.66 0.64
CA LEU A 155 7.85 11.28 0.15
C LEU A 155 8.02 12.65 0.80
N ASN A 156 9.21 12.89 1.35
CA ASN A 156 9.59 14.18 1.92
C ASN A 156 10.98 14.58 1.43
N GLY A 157 11.21 15.89 1.32
CA GLY A 157 12.50 16.42 0.90
C GLY A 157 12.54 17.94 1.00
N VAL A 158 13.61 18.55 0.48
CA VAL A 158 13.82 20.01 0.48
C VAL A 158 13.82 20.53 -0.95
N SER A 159 12.93 21.47 -1.26
CA SER A 159 12.85 22.10 -2.58
C SER A 159 14.12 22.88 -2.90
N ASN A 160 14.65 22.67 -4.11
CA ASN A 160 15.82 23.43 -4.56
C ASN A 160 15.53 24.92 -4.79
N VAL A 161 14.30 25.23 -5.20
CA VAL A 161 13.90 26.59 -5.61
C VAL A 161 13.60 27.47 -4.40
N SER A 162 12.92 26.91 -3.38
CA SER A 162 12.46 27.68 -2.21
C SER A 162 13.25 27.39 -0.93
N ALA A 163 14.13 26.39 -0.93
CA ALA A 163 14.81 25.88 0.28
C ALA A 163 13.85 25.46 1.41
N ALA A 164 12.57 25.21 1.08
CA ALA A 164 11.55 24.79 2.02
C ALA A 164 11.35 23.27 1.98
N ASP A 165 10.91 22.71 3.10
CA ASP A 165 10.47 21.31 3.17
C ASP A 165 9.22 21.09 2.31
N VAL A 166 9.23 20.01 1.55
CA VAL A 166 8.13 19.59 0.69
C VAL A 166 7.71 18.17 1.04
N TYR A 167 6.42 17.90 0.85
CA TYR A 167 5.78 16.67 1.24
C TYR A 167 4.81 16.19 0.16
N ALA A 168 4.80 14.89 -0.11
CA ALA A 168 3.83 14.24 -0.98
C ALA A 168 3.43 12.88 -0.41
N GLN A 169 2.16 12.52 -0.57
CA GLN A 169 1.62 11.22 -0.19
C GLN A 169 0.78 10.64 -1.32
N LYS A 170 0.80 9.31 -1.42
CA LYS A 170 -0.10 8.54 -2.27
C LYS A 170 -0.51 7.29 -1.51
N ILE A 171 -1.80 6.96 -1.57
CA ILE A 171 -2.35 5.73 -1.02
C ILE A 171 -2.68 4.82 -2.21
N TYR A 172 -2.31 3.56 -2.09
CA TYR A 172 -2.62 2.50 -3.05
C TYR A 172 -3.47 1.44 -2.36
N ASP A 173 -4.55 1.03 -3.01
CA ASP A 173 -5.37 -0.09 -2.57
C ASP A 173 -4.85 -1.40 -3.14
N PHE A 174 -5.39 -2.53 -2.66
CA PHE A 174 -4.99 -3.85 -3.15
C PHE A 174 -5.21 -4.05 -4.67
N VAL A 175 -6.22 -3.37 -5.22
CA VAL A 175 -6.58 -3.40 -6.65
C VAL A 175 -5.62 -2.61 -7.53
N ASP A 176 -4.86 -1.68 -6.96
CA ASP A 176 -3.88 -0.85 -7.69
C ASP A 176 -2.56 -1.59 -7.95
N VAL A 177 -2.38 -2.77 -7.35
CA VAL A 177 -1.15 -3.56 -7.49
C VAL A 177 -1.29 -4.54 -8.63
N ASN A 178 -0.44 -4.35 -9.64
CA ASN A 178 -0.24 -5.27 -10.76
C ASN A 178 0.90 -6.24 -10.47
N ILE A 179 0.65 -7.53 -10.63
CA ILE A 179 1.55 -8.64 -10.32
C ILE A 179 2.02 -9.28 -11.61
N GLY A 180 3.32 -9.55 -11.68
CA GLY A 180 3.92 -10.13 -12.88
C GLY A 180 4.45 -9.10 -13.86
N TYR A 181 4.55 -7.84 -13.43
CA TYR A 181 4.93 -6.71 -14.26
C TYR A 181 6.16 -5.98 -13.72
N GLN A 182 6.90 -5.37 -14.63
CA GLN A 182 7.99 -4.45 -14.33
C GLN A 182 7.80 -3.15 -15.11
N PHE A 183 8.17 -2.02 -14.52
CA PHE A 183 8.13 -0.73 -15.21
C PHE A 183 9.02 -0.73 -16.46
N VAL A 184 8.55 -0.06 -17.50
CA VAL A 184 9.35 0.22 -18.71
C VAL A 184 10.49 1.17 -18.35
N ASN A 185 11.59 1.10 -19.10
CA ASN A 185 12.71 2.01 -18.90
C ASN A 185 12.35 3.43 -19.38
N LEU A 186 12.32 4.37 -18.44
CA LEU A 186 11.99 5.79 -18.66
C LEU A 186 13.16 6.60 -19.22
N LEU A 187 14.37 6.06 -19.15
CA LEU A 187 15.59 6.79 -19.50
C LEU A 187 15.99 6.53 -20.95
N PHE A 188 16.09 7.59 -21.73
CA PHE A 188 16.56 7.55 -23.11
C PHE A 188 17.60 8.65 -23.37
N ARG A 189 18.37 8.50 -24.45
CA ARG A 189 19.29 9.52 -24.93
C ARG A 189 18.67 10.23 -26.11
N ASP A 190 18.68 11.56 -26.09
CA ASP A 190 18.27 12.34 -27.26
C ASP A 190 19.35 12.32 -28.35
N GLU A 191 19.05 12.94 -29.50
CA GLU A 191 19.98 13.06 -30.64
C GLU A 191 21.32 13.72 -30.28
N LYS A 192 21.35 14.51 -29.20
CA LYS A 192 22.54 15.21 -28.69
C LYS A 192 23.31 14.37 -27.65
N GLY A 193 22.86 13.15 -27.37
CA GLY A 193 23.45 12.26 -26.36
C GLY A 193 23.09 12.63 -24.91
N THR A 194 22.18 13.57 -24.68
CA THR A 194 21.75 13.97 -23.35
C THR A 194 20.74 12.97 -22.80
N LEU A 195 20.93 12.55 -21.55
CA LEU A 195 19.99 11.65 -20.88
C LEU A 195 18.71 12.41 -20.49
N ARG A 196 17.58 11.99 -21.06
CA ARG A 196 16.25 12.51 -20.78
C ARG A 196 15.37 11.44 -20.12
N VAL A 197 14.25 11.90 -19.57
CA VAL A 197 13.20 11.06 -18.98
C VAL A 197 11.99 11.19 -19.88
N ASP A 198 11.45 10.07 -20.31
CA ASP A 198 10.15 10.03 -20.97
C ASP A 198 9.07 9.92 -19.89
N THR A 199 8.27 10.96 -19.72
CA THR A 199 7.23 10.99 -18.68
C THR A 199 5.94 10.31 -19.13
N GLU A 200 5.75 10.07 -20.43
CA GLU A 200 4.56 9.40 -20.95
C GLU A 200 4.56 7.92 -20.52
N LEU A 201 5.73 7.33 -20.41
CA LEU A 201 5.91 5.93 -20.00
C LEU A 201 5.88 5.70 -18.48
N ILE A 202 5.57 6.72 -17.66
CA ILE A 202 5.75 6.64 -16.19
C ILE A 202 4.91 5.55 -15.53
N ASN A 203 3.75 5.24 -16.11
CA ASN A 203 2.85 4.18 -15.66
C ASN A 203 2.95 2.92 -16.52
N ASP A 204 3.78 2.94 -17.56
CA ASP A 204 3.89 1.82 -18.49
C ASP A 204 4.64 0.67 -17.86
N VAL A 205 4.06 -0.51 -18.03
CA VAL A 205 4.60 -1.76 -17.53
C VAL A 205 4.68 -2.79 -18.64
N ARG A 206 5.65 -3.70 -18.50
CA ARG A 206 5.77 -4.88 -19.35
C ARG A 206 5.77 -6.13 -18.49
N GLU A 207 5.26 -7.22 -19.04
CA GLU A 207 5.26 -8.51 -18.36
C GLU A 207 6.69 -8.96 -18.04
N GLN A 208 6.88 -9.54 -16.86
CA GLN A 208 8.16 -10.08 -16.41
C GLN A 208 8.34 -11.53 -16.85
N ASN A 209 9.58 -11.94 -17.11
CA ASN A 209 9.89 -13.31 -17.49
C ASN A 209 9.71 -14.27 -16.30
N GLY A 210 9.17 -15.47 -16.56
CA GLY A 210 9.27 -16.63 -15.66
C GLY A 210 8.11 -16.90 -14.70
N GLY A 211 7.10 -16.02 -14.60
CA GLY A 211 5.95 -16.20 -13.69
C GLY A 211 4.58 -15.78 -14.23
N GLY A 212 4.56 -15.22 -15.44
CA GLY A 212 3.36 -14.64 -16.07
C GLY A 212 2.95 -13.29 -15.45
N GLY A 213 2.12 -12.55 -16.19
CA GLY A 213 1.34 -11.40 -15.73
C GLY A 213 -0.09 -11.78 -15.38
N GLU A 214 -0.69 -11.08 -14.42
CA GLU A 214 -2.15 -11.11 -14.28
C GLU A 214 -2.84 -10.16 -15.27
N ALA A 215 -4.16 -10.25 -15.43
CA ALA A 215 -4.88 -9.29 -16.26
C ALA A 215 -4.75 -7.88 -15.66
N LEU A 216 -4.31 -6.91 -16.47
CA LEU A 216 -4.22 -5.51 -16.05
C LEU A 216 -5.63 -4.98 -15.80
N THR A 217 -5.82 -4.33 -14.66
CA THR A 217 -6.98 -3.51 -14.39
C THR A 217 -6.87 -2.25 -15.24
N VAL A 218 -7.55 -2.23 -16.38
CA VAL A 218 -7.70 -1.01 -17.19
C VAL A 218 -8.69 -0.11 -16.45
N PRO A 219 -8.35 1.15 -16.12
CA PRO A 219 -9.33 2.10 -15.63
C PRO A 219 -10.44 2.27 -16.68
N ASP A 220 -11.71 2.25 -16.28
CA ASP A 220 -12.88 2.35 -17.16
C ASP A 220 -13.03 3.72 -17.89
N ASP A 221 -11.96 4.51 -17.99
CA ASP A 221 -11.99 5.91 -18.46
C ASP A 221 -11.88 6.06 -20.00
N GLU A 222 -12.03 4.99 -20.78
CA GLU A 222 -12.02 5.03 -22.26
C GLU A 222 -13.27 4.39 -22.89
N ASN A 223 -14.46 4.84 -22.46
CA ASN A 223 -15.68 4.72 -23.27
C ASN A 223 -16.37 6.09 -23.37
N ASP A 224 -15.84 6.96 -24.22
CA ASP A 224 -16.54 8.13 -24.78
C ASP A 224 -16.29 8.19 -26.29
#